data_AF-A0A1J8QQG5-F1
#
_entry.id   AF-A0A1J8QQG5-F1
#
_cell.length_a   1.000
_cell.length_b   1.000
_cell.length_c   1.000
_cell.angle_alpha   90.00
_cell.angle_beta   90.00
_cell.angle_gamma   90.00
#
_symmetry.space_group_name_H-M   'P 1'
#
loop_
_entity.id
_entity.type
_entity.pdbx_description
1 polymer ?
#
loop_
_entity_poly.entity_id
_entity_poly.type
_entity_poly.pdbx_seq_one_letter_code
_entity_poly.pdbx_strand_id
1 'polypeptide(L)' 'MRFLYGGARINEDDTPGSLDMENDDTIDVMVERAHL' A
#
# COMPACT_ATOMS: atom_id res chain seq x y z
N MET A 1 4.36 -7.16 7.21
CA MET A 1 3.18 -6.34 6.83
C MET A 1 3.49 -5.65 5.52
N ARG A 2 2.54 -5.59 4.59
CA ARG A 2 2.73 -5.02 3.25
C ARG A 2 1.53 -4.12 2.92
N PHE A 3 1.81 -2.93 2.40
CA PHE A 3 0.81 -1.97 1.95
C PHE A 3 0.77 -1.97 0.43
N LEU A 4 -0.42 -2.05 -0.15
CA LEU A 4 -0.62 -2.06 -1.59
C LEU A 4 -1.56 -0.93 -2.00
N TYR A 5 -1.27 -0.32 -3.14
CA TYR A 5 -2.17 0.60 -3.85
C TYR A 5 -2.28 0.14 -5.31
N GLY A 6 -3.51 -0.03 -5.81
CA GLY A 6 -3.74 -0.58 -7.16
C GLY A 6 -3.11 -1.96 -7.39
N GLY A 7 -2.87 -2.74 -6.32
CA GLY A 7 -2.17 -4.03 -6.38
C GLY A 7 -0.63 -3.95 -6.40
N ALA A 8 -0.04 -2.76 -6.47
CA ALA A 8 1.40 -2.53 -6.40
C ALA A 8 1.86 -2.21 -4.97
N ARG A 9 3.10 -2.58 -4.63
CA ARG A 9 3.67 -2.29 -3.30
C ARG A 9 4.00 -0.79 -3.17
N ILE A 10 3.57 -0.20 -2.06
CA ILE A 10 3.99 1.13 -1.62
C ILE A 10 5.35 1.03 -0.92
N ASN A 11 6.29 1.88 -1.29
CA ASN A 11 7.62 2.03 -0.69
C ASN A 11 7.63 3.18 0.33
N GLU A 12 8.73 3.30 1.08
CA GLU A 12 8.84 4.26 2.19
C GLU A 12 9.01 5.72 1.75
N ASP A 13 9.46 5.91 0.51
CA ASP A 13 9.69 7.19 -0.15
C ASP A 13 8.53 7.60 -1.09
N ASP A 14 7.56 6.72 -1.29
CA ASP A 14 6.36 7.04 -2.06
C ASP A 14 5.52 8.08 -1.31
N THR A 15 4.97 9.01 -2.09
CA THR A 15 4.00 10.00 -1.63
C THR A 15 2.68 9.79 -2.35
N PRO A 16 1.54 10.28 -1.82
CA PRO A 16 0.27 10.22 -2.55
C PRO A 16 0.37 10.81 -3.97
N GLY A 17 1.14 11.90 -4.13
CA GLY A 17 1.35 12.53 -5.44
C GLY A 17 2.21 11.72 -6.41
N SER A 18 3.18 10.93 -5.93
CA SER A 18 3.98 10.06 -6.82
C SER A 18 3.22 8.80 -7.24
N LEU A 19 2.13 8.49 -6.54
CA LEU A 19 1.25 7.35 -6.80
C LEU A 19 -0.05 7.76 -7.49
N ASP A 20 -0.22 9.04 -7.84
CA ASP A 20 -1.46 9.60 -8.40
C ASP A 20 -2.72 9.26 -7.58
N MET A 21 -2.58 9.22 -6.25
CA MET A 21 -3.71 8.95 -5.35
C MET A 21 -4.71 10.10 -5.34
N GLU A 22 -6.00 9.75 -5.38
CA GLU A 22 -7.10 10.70 -5.24
C GLU A 22 -7.72 10.64 -3.83
N ASN A 23 -8.58 11.61 -3.52
CA ASN A 23 -9.37 11.54 -2.28
C ASN A 23 -10.26 10.30 -2.32
N ASP A 24 -10.43 9.68 -1.14
CA ASP A 24 -11.23 8.47 -0.94
C ASP A 24 -10.69 7.19 -1.60
N ASP A 25 -9.48 7.23 -2.17
CA ASP A 25 -8.74 6.02 -2.54
C ASP A 25 -8.41 5.17 -1.31
N THR A 26 -8.18 3.87 -1.55
CA THR A 26 -7.97 2.88 -0.49
C THR A 26 -6.59 2.21 -0.60
N ILE A 27 -6.02 1.87 0.55
CA ILE A 27 -4.78 1.11 0.65
C ILE A 27 -5.11 -0.27 1.22
N ASP A 28 -4.70 -1.31 0.50
CA ASP A 28 -4.82 -2.68 0.97
C ASP A 28 -3.67 -3.02 1.92
N VAL A 29 -4.01 -3.55 3.10
CA VAL A 29 -3.05 -3.92 4.14
C VAL A 29 -2.99 -5.43 4.30
N MET A 30 -1.85 -6.02 3.93
CA MET A 30 -1.59 -7.43 4.12
C MET A 30 -0.73 -7.67 5.37
N VAL A 31 -1.27 -8.43 6.32
CA VAL A 31 -0.51 -8.94 7.46
C VAL A 31 -0.06 -10.36 7.12
N GLU A 32 1.25 -10.54 6.99
CA GLU A 32 1.81 -11.88 6.83
C GLU A 32 1.56 -12.67 8.11
N ARG A 33 0.76 -13.73 8.02
CA ARG A 33 0.63 -14.70 9.10
C ARG A 33 1.87 -15.58 9.05
N ALA A 34 2.84 -15.31 9.92
CA ALA A 34 3.87 -16.29 10.22
C ALA A 34 3.15 -17.55 10.75
N HIS A 35 3.06 -18.60 9.94
CA HIS A 35 2.77 -19.93 10.48
C HIS A 35 4.02 -20.33 11.27
N LEU A 36 3.89 -20.35 12.59
CA LEU A 36 4.79 -21.08 13.48
C LEU A 36 4.28 -22.51 13.61
#